data_AF-A0A2R6R9V4-F1
#
_entry.id   AF-A0A2R6R9V4-F1
#
_cell.length_a   1.000
_cell.length_b   1.000
_cell.length_c   1.000
_cell.angle_alpha   90.00
_cell.angle_beta   90.00
_cell.angle_gamma   90.00
#
_symmetry.space_group_name_H-M   'P 1'
#
loop_
_entity.id
_entity.type
_entity.pdbx_description
1 polymer ?
#
loop_
_entity_poly.entity_id
_entity_poly.type
_entity_poly.pdbx_seq_one_letter_code
_entity_poly.pdbx_strand_id
1 'polypeptide(L)'
;MCGKNVLIDMSIHTAYVKAIRAAQHFIYIENQYFIGSSYNWSSYKDVGANNLIPMEIALKIAEKIKAHERFAVYIVVPMWPEGNPTGAATQRILFWQHKTMQMMYETIYKALVEVGLEGTFTPQDYLNFFCLGNREDVGSDSSSTESSTTNTPQALSRKNRRFMIYVHSKGMIVDDEYVILGSANINQRSMEGTRDTEIAMGAYQPHHTWARKLSNPRGQIYGYRMSLWAEHLGIIEECFAVPESIDCVRTVRSMGEANWKQFAAEKVTEMRAHLLKYPVEVDQKGKVKPLPGCECFPDVGGQIVGSFLAIQENLTI
;
A
#
# COMPACT_ATOMS: atom_id res chain seq x y z
N MET A 1 -11.76 -17.81 19.45
CA MET A 1 -10.67 -18.78 19.75
C MET A 1 -10.23 -18.55 21.19
N CYS A 2 -9.97 -19.59 21.99
CA CYS A 2 -9.55 -19.42 23.39
C CYS A 2 -8.01 -19.49 23.44
N GLY A 3 -7.36 -18.37 23.75
CA GLY A 3 -5.93 -18.30 24.01
C GLY A 3 -5.72 -17.84 25.43
N LYS A 4 -4.93 -18.58 26.22
CA LYS A 4 -4.53 -18.22 27.59
C LYS A 4 -5.69 -17.78 28.51
N ASN A 5 -6.78 -18.54 28.55
CA ASN A 5 -7.96 -18.30 29.41
C ASN A 5 -8.74 -17.00 29.17
N VAL A 6 -8.60 -16.37 27.99
CA VAL A 6 -9.40 -15.20 27.59
C VAL A 6 -10.10 -15.49 26.26
N LEU A 7 -11.35 -15.03 26.12
CA LEU A 7 -12.08 -15.06 24.85
C LEU A 7 -11.48 -14.00 23.91
N ILE A 8 -10.95 -14.45 22.78
CA ILE A 8 -10.33 -13.56 21.79
C ILE A 8 -11.33 -13.28 20.69
N ASP A 9 -11.63 -11.99 20.49
CA ASP A 9 -12.35 -11.50 19.31
C ASP A 9 -11.35 -11.10 18.21
N MET A 10 -11.54 -11.66 17.01
CA MET A 10 -10.77 -11.37 15.79
C MET A 10 -11.73 -10.97 14.65
N SER A 11 -12.85 -10.34 14.99
CA SER A 11 -13.91 -9.94 14.06
C SER A 11 -13.41 -8.97 12.99
N ILE A 12 -12.47 -8.08 13.31
CA ILE A 12 -11.82 -7.18 12.33
C ILE A 12 -11.06 -7.99 11.27
N HIS A 13 -10.17 -8.90 11.69
CA HIS A 13 -9.45 -9.78 10.75
C HIS A 13 -10.42 -10.59 9.91
N THR A 14 -11.45 -11.16 10.53
CA THR A 14 -12.50 -11.93 9.85
C THR A 14 -13.26 -11.08 8.82
N ALA A 15 -13.57 -9.83 9.14
CA ALA A 15 -14.26 -8.90 8.23
C ALA A 15 -13.39 -8.56 7.02
N TYR A 16 -12.10 -8.28 7.22
CA TYR A 16 -11.15 -8.08 6.11
C TYR A 16 -11.10 -9.32 5.20
N VAL A 17 -10.90 -10.51 5.75
CA VAL A 17 -10.83 -11.76 4.96
C VAL A 17 -12.12 -12.00 4.18
N LYS A 18 -13.28 -11.82 4.80
CA LYS A 18 -14.58 -11.98 4.12
C LYS A 18 -14.75 -10.99 2.97
N ALA A 19 -14.41 -9.72 3.20
CA ALA A 19 -14.52 -8.68 2.18
C ALA A 19 -13.58 -8.95 0.99
N ILE A 20 -12.33 -9.34 1.24
CA ILE A 20 -11.37 -9.71 0.19
C ILE A 20 -11.86 -10.91 -0.62
N ARG A 21 -12.38 -11.95 0.04
CA ARG A 21 -12.89 -13.14 -0.64
C ARG A 21 -14.12 -12.87 -1.48
N ALA A 22 -14.97 -11.92 -1.06
CA ALA A 22 -16.16 -11.50 -1.79
C ALA A 22 -15.86 -10.57 -2.97
N ALA A 23 -14.70 -9.90 -2.99
CA ALA A 23 -14.33 -8.93 -4.00
C ALA A 23 -14.38 -9.52 -5.42
N GLN A 24 -15.01 -8.77 -6.34
CA GLN A 24 -15.24 -9.17 -7.72
C GLN A 24 -14.47 -8.33 -8.73
N HIS A 25 -14.22 -7.04 -8.46
CA HIS A 25 -13.67 -6.08 -9.40
C HIS A 25 -12.34 -5.49 -8.91
N PHE A 26 -12.33 -4.83 -7.76
CA PHE A 26 -11.13 -4.22 -7.24
C PHE A 26 -11.13 -4.03 -5.72
N ILE A 27 -9.92 -3.84 -5.18
CA ILE A 27 -9.71 -3.47 -3.78
C ILE A 27 -8.81 -2.23 -3.73
N TYR A 28 -9.20 -1.24 -2.94
CA TYR A 28 -8.39 -0.07 -2.63
C TYR A 28 -8.14 -0.01 -1.12
N ILE A 29 -6.87 0.02 -0.71
CA ILE A 29 -6.46 0.02 0.71
C ILE A 29 -5.58 1.24 0.96
N GLU A 30 -5.86 1.95 2.06
CA GLU A 30 -4.90 2.85 2.68
C GLU A 30 -4.60 2.34 4.08
N ASN A 31 -3.34 2.03 4.38
CA ASN A 31 -2.97 1.50 5.68
C ASN A 31 -1.57 1.96 6.13
N GLN A 32 -1.40 2.27 7.41
CA GLN A 32 -0.10 2.65 7.98
C GLN A 32 0.93 1.51 7.92
N TYR A 33 0.47 0.25 8.02
CA TYR A 33 1.33 -0.91 7.89
C TYR A 33 0.73 -1.90 6.90
N PHE A 34 1.60 -2.64 6.20
CA PHE A 34 1.20 -3.74 5.34
C PHE A 34 2.16 -4.92 5.49
N ILE A 35 1.95 -5.70 6.54
CA ILE A 35 2.78 -6.85 6.92
C ILE A 35 1.88 -8.03 7.28
N GLY A 36 2.20 -9.21 6.77
CA GLY A 36 1.50 -10.41 7.21
C GLY A 36 1.76 -11.62 6.35
N SER A 37 1.05 -12.69 6.72
CA SER A 37 1.13 -14.00 6.10
C SER A 37 2.55 -14.56 6.07
N SER A 38 3.30 -14.41 7.17
CA SER A 38 4.72 -14.79 7.24
C SER A 38 4.97 -16.26 6.95
N TYR A 39 4.00 -17.13 7.28
CA TYR A 39 4.05 -18.56 6.97
C TYR A 39 4.32 -18.86 5.49
N ASN A 40 4.05 -17.93 4.57
CA ASN A 40 4.31 -18.07 3.14
C ASN A 40 5.46 -17.18 2.61
N TRP A 41 6.20 -16.50 3.48
CA TRP A 41 7.43 -15.82 3.07
C TRP A 41 8.51 -16.84 2.71
N SER A 42 9.45 -16.47 1.83
CA SER A 42 10.56 -17.34 1.43
C SER A 42 11.51 -17.69 2.59
N SER A 43 11.55 -16.86 3.62
CA SER A 43 12.32 -17.04 4.86
C SER A 43 11.58 -16.37 6.03
N TYR A 44 11.97 -16.68 7.28
CA TYR A 44 11.33 -16.15 8.51
C TYR A 44 9.85 -16.53 8.66
N LYS A 45 9.49 -17.76 8.26
CA LYS A 45 8.11 -18.24 8.28
C LYS A 45 7.49 -18.26 9.68
N ASP A 46 8.31 -18.60 10.66
CA ASP A 46 7.90 -18.81 12.06
C ASP A 46 7.92 -17.53 12.91
N VAL A 47 8.11 -16.34 12.30
CA VAL A 47 8.14 -15.07 13.05
C VAL A 47 6.78 -14.75 13.71
N GLY A 48 5.70 -15.34 13.21
CA GLY A 48 4.37 -15.26 13.80
C GLY A 48 3.48 -14.13 13.28
N ALA A 49 3.81 -13.51 12.14
CA ALA A 49 2.94 -12.52 11.48
C ALA A 49 1.89 -13.24 10.62
N ASN A 50 1.02 -14.02 11.27
CA ASN A 50 0.14 -15.00 10.64
C ASN A 50 -1.21 -14.45 10.15
N ASN A 51 -1.46 -13.14 10.26
CA ASN A 51 -2.66 -12.55 9.68
C ASN A 51 -2.75 -12.87 8.17
N LEU A 52 -3.95 -13.22 7.72
CA LEU A 52 -4.21 -13.75 6.37
C LEU A 52 -4.31 -12.67 5.27
N ILE A 53 -4.36 -11.39 5.64
CA ILE A 53 -4.79 -10.31 4.71
C ILE A 53 -3.93 -10.25 3.44
N PRO A 54 -2.58 -10.19 3.50
CA PRO A 54 -1.77 -10.16 2.29
C PRO A 54 -1.93 -11.41 1.41
N MET A 55 -2.04 -12.59 2.02
CA MET A 55 -2.22 -13.83 1.27
C MET A 55 -3.58 -13.90 0.59
N GLU A 56 -4.67 -13.53 1.28
CA GLU A 56 -6.02 -13.53 0.71
C GLU A 56 -6.11 -12.60 -0.50
N ILE A 57 -5.44 -11.44 -0.45
CA ILE A 57 -5.35 -10.52 -1.59
C ILE A 57 -4.61 -11.18 -2.76
N ALA A 58 -3.44 -11.77 -2.51
CA ALA A 58 -2.65 -12.42 -3.57
C ALA A 58 -3.39 -13.61 -4.20
N LEU A 59 -4.09 -14.41 -3.37
CA LEU A 59 -4.90 -15.52 -3.83
C LEU A 59 -6.14 -15.07 -4.60
N LYS A 60 -6.81 -13.98 -4.17
CA LYS A 60 -7.93 -13.39 -4.93
C LYS A 60 -7.49 -12.94 -6.32
N ILE A 61 -6.34 -12.26 -6.41
CA ILE A 61 -5.77 -11.89 -7.72
C ILE A 61 -5.46 -13.14 -8.55
N ALA A 62 -4.79 -14.13 -7.96
CA ALA A 62 -4.45 -15.38 -8.65
C ALA A 62 -5.69 -16.14 -9.15
N GLU A 63 -6.76 -16.19 -8.35
CA GLU A 63 -8.07 -16.74 -8.72
C GLU A 63 -8.64 -16.02 -9.94
N LYS A 64 -8.65 -14.68 -9.93
CA LYS A 64 -9.16 -13.85 -11.03
C LYS A 64 -8.35 -14.02 -12.32
N ILE A 65 -7.02 -14.10 -12.21
CA ILE A 65 -6.14 -14.41 -13.34
C ILE A 65 -6.49 -15.77 -13.95
N LYS A 66 -6.65 -16.80 -13.11
CA LYS A 66 -6.99 -18.16 -13.57
C LYS A 66 -8.38 -18.25 -14.20
N ALA A 67 -9.30 -17.40 -13.76
CA ALA A 67 -10.63 -17.25 -14.35
C ALA A 67 -10.65 -16.37 -15.62
N HIS A 68 -9.51 -15.79 -16.01
CA HIS A 68 -9.42 -14.77 -17.08
C HIS A 68 -10.32 -13.55 -16.84
N GLU A 69 -10.57 -13.22 -15.57
CA GLU A 69 -11.35 -12.08 -15.14
C GLU A 69 -10.44 -10.91 -14.76
N ARG A 70 -10.85 -9.69 -15.11
CA ARG A 70 -10.14 -8.48 -14.68
C ARG A 70 -10.32 -8.27 -13.18
N PHE A 71 -9.22 -7.93 -12.52
CA PHE A 71 -9.22 -7.55 -11.11
C PHE A 71 -8.02 -6.64 -10.83
N ALA A 72 -8.16 -5.69 -9.90
CA ALA A 72 -7.07 -4.81 -9.52
C ALA A 72 -7.03 -4.53 -8.03
N VAL A 73 -5.82 -4.37 -7.49
CA VAL A 73 -5.59 -4.01 -6.10
C VAL A 73 -4.59 -2.86 -6.01
N TYR A 74 -5.00 -1.85 -5.25
CA TYR A 74 -4.28 -0.61 -5.04
C TYR A 74 -4.02 -0.47 -3.54
N ILE A 75 -2.76 -0.35 -3.14
CA ILE A 75 -2.37 -0.25 -1.73
C ILE A 75 -1.56 1.01 -1.54
N VAL A 76 -2.03 1.91 -0.68
CA VAL A 76 -1.32 3.12 -0.27
C VAL A 76 -0.81 2.93 1.16
N VAL A 77 0.50 3.01 1.33
CA VAL A 77 1.21 2.91 2.60
C VAL A 77 2.06 4.16 2.82
N PRO A 78 2.47 4.50 4.06
CA PRO A 78 3.40 5.60 4.23
C PRO A 78 4.75 5.25 3.58
N MET A 79 5.51 6.28 3.17
CA MET A 79 6.82 6.05 2.54
C MET A 79 7.75 5.26 3.48
N TRP A 80 7.70 5.57 4.78
CA TRP A 80 8.19 4.73 5.86
C TRP A 80 7.28 4.89 7.10
N PRO A 81 7.22 3.89 8.00
CA PRO A 81 6.51 4.03 9.28
C PRO A 81 7.04 5.18 10.13
N GLU A 82 6.19 5.78 10.97
CA GLU A 82 6.58 6.88 11.84
C GLU A 82 7.82 6.54 12.69
N GLY A 83 8.74 7.49 12.79
CA GLY A 83 10.03 7.33 13.46
C GLY A 83 11.21 7.61 12.53
N ASN A 84 12.42 7.35 13.04
CA ASN A 84 13.65 7.54 12.28
C ASN A 84 13.79 6.44 11.21
N PRO A 85 13.81 6.77 9.89
CA PRO A 85 13.89 5.78 8.82
C PRO A 85 15.20 4.98 8.83
N THR A 86 16.26 5.50 9.45
CA THR A 86 17.53 4.78 9.65
C THR A 86 17.53 3.91 10.91
N GLY A 87 16.54 4.05 11.78
CA GLY A 87 16.43 3.33 13.04
C GLY A 87 16.11 1.85 12.82
N ALA A 88 16.68 0.99 13.68
CA ALA A 88 16.58 -0.46 13.53
C ALA A 88 15.12 -0.98 13.55
N ALA A 89 14.24 -0.36 14.35
CA ALA A 89 12.83 -0.72 14.38
C ALA A 89 12.14 -0.46 13.03
N THR A 90 12.26 0.75 12.49
CA THR A 90 11.68 1.14 11.20
C THR A 90 12.26 0.32 10.06
N GLN A 91 13.57 0.11 10.04
CA GLN A 91 14.24 -0.74 9.06
C GLN A 91 13.76 -2.19 9.09
N ARG A 92 13.47 -2.73 10.28
CA ARG A 92 12.93 -4.08 10.42
C ARG A 92 11.47 -4.18 9.97
N ILE A 93 10.65 -3.15 10.20
CA ILE A 93 9.28 -3.09 9.69
C ILE A 93 9.29 -3.04 8.15
N LEU A 94 10.13 -2.21 7.54
CA LEU A 94 10.29 -2.13 6.08
C LEU A 94 10.76 -3.47 5.49
N PHE A 95 11.63 -4.19 6.20
CA PHE A 95 12.06 -5.53 5.81
C PHE A 95 10.90 -6.52 5.77
N TRP A 96 10.01 -6.50 6.77
CA TRP A 96 8.81 -7.35 6.79
C TRP A 96 7.78 -6.97 5.72
N GLN A 97 7.61 -5.66 5.46
CA GLN A 97 6.79 -5.19 4.35
C GLN A 97 7.35 -5.69 3.01
N HIS A 98 8.66 -5.58 2.80
CA HIS A 98 9.33 -6.10 1.61
C HIS A 98 9.12 -7.61 1.43
N LYS A 99 9.27 -8.41 2.50
CA LYS A 99 8.98 -9.86 2.45
C LYS A 99 7.52 -10.16 2.10
N THR A 100 6.60 -9.36 2.61
CA THR A 100 5.16 -9.46 2.30
C THR A 100 4.91 -9.15 0.83
N MET A 101 5.45 -8.04 0.30
CA MET A 101 5.34 -7.65 -1.10
C MET A 101 5.93 -8.73 -2.03
N GLN A 102 7.12 -9.23 -1.71
CA GLN A 102 7.80 -10.28 -2.48
C GLN A 102 6.93 -11.53 -2.61
N MET A 103 6.35 -12.00 -1.49
CA MET A 103 5.47 -13.16 -1.47
C MET A 103 4.22 -12.96 -2.34
N MET A 104 3.60 -11.77 -2.27
CA MET A 104 2.39 -11.48 -3.06
C MET A 104 2.69 -11.46 -4.56
N TYR A 105 3.74 -10.75 -4.96
CA TYR A 105 4.13 -10.64 -6.37
C TYR A 105 4.58 -11.99 -6.96
N GLU A 106 5.29 -12.83 -6.21
CA GLU A 106 5.61 -14.20 -6.64
C GLU A 106 4.35 -15.05 -6.84
N THR A 107 3.36 -14.91 -5.98
CA THR A 107 2.08 -15.65 -6.07
C THR A 107 1.32 -15.24 -7.34
N ILE A 108 1.25 -13.94 -7.62
CA ILE A 108 0.60 -13.40 -8.82
C ILE A 108 1.35 -13.84 -10.09
N TYR A 109 2.69 -13.75 -10.08
CA TYR A 109 3.49 -14.18 -11.22
C TYR A 109 3.30 -15.67 -11.53
N LYS A 110 3.27 -16.54 -10.52
CA LYS A 110 2.97 -17.97 -10.70
C LYS A 110 1.62 -18.18 -11.36
N ALA A 111 0.59 -17.44 -10.93
CA ALA A 111 -0.73 -17.53 -11.54
C ALA A 111 -0.72 -17.12 -13.03
N LEU A 112 0.04 -16.08 -13.40
CA LEU A 112 0.19 -15.68 -14.80
C LEU A 112 0.85 -16.79 -15.64
N VAL A 113 1.92 -17.39 -15.13
CA VAL A 113 2.63 -18.50 -15.81
C VAL A 113 1.72 -19.72 -15.99
N GLU A 114 0.93 -20.07 -14.97
CA GLU A 114 0.04 -21.22 -14.99
C GLU A 114 -1.01 -21.15 -16.12
N VAL A 115 -1.41 -19.94 -16.54
CA VAL A 115 -2.37 -19.72 -17.63
C VAL A 115 -1.75 -19.11 -18.90
N GLY A 116 -0.42 -19.04 -19.00
CA GLY A 116 0.29 -18.56 -20.18
C GLY A 116 0.13 -17.06 -20.47
N LEU A 117 -0.07 -16.25 -19.44
CA LEU A 117 -0.31 -14.81 -19.55
C LEU A 117 0.91 -13.95 -19.16
N GLU A 118 2.02 -14.54 -18.77
CA GLU A 118 3.25 -13.86 -18.31
C GLU A 118 3.95 -13.01 -19.39
N GLY A 119 3.69 -13.28 -20.67
CA GLY A 119 4.14 -12.44 -21.79
C GLY A 119 3.18 -11.30 -22.15
N THR A 120 1.94 -11.33 -21.64
CA THR A 120 0.89 -10.36 -21.97
C THR A 120 0.69 -9.34 -20.84
N PHE A 121 0.73 -9.81 -19.59
CA PHE A 121 0.52 -9.00 -18.40
C PHE A 121 1.69 -9.10 -17.44
N THR A 122 1.86 -8.05 -16.65
CA THR A 122 2.82 -8.03 -15.53
C THR A 122 2.08 -8.14 -14.20
N PRO A 123 2.73 -8.55 -13.10
CA PRO A 123 2.10 -8.53 -11.78
C PRO A 123 1.57 -7.14 -11.38
N GLN A 124 2.21 -6.06 -11.84
CA GLN A 124 1.76 -4.68 -11.62
C GLN A 124 0.54 -4.26 -12.47
N ASP A 125 0.05 -5.11 -13.38
CA ASP A 125 -1.25 -4.91 -14.02
C ASP A 125 -2.42 -5.41 -13.14
N TYR A 126 -2.11 -5.95 -11.95
CA TYR A 126 -3.08 -6.44 -10.95
C TYR A 126 -2.83 -5.90 -9.54
N LEU A 127 -1.57 -5.72 -9.10
CA LEU A 127 -1.23 -5.26 -7.75
C LEU A 127 -0.25 -4.09 -7.77
N ASN A 128 -0.62 -2.95 -7.18
CA ASN A 128 0.25 -1.78 -7.08
C ASN A 128 0.33 -1.24 -5.66
N PHE A 129 1.55 -0.93 -5.24
CA PHE A 129 1.86 -0.23 -4.00
C PHE A 129 2.25 1.22 -4.30
N PHE A 130 1.72 2.13 -3.50
CA PHE A 130 1.94 3.57 -3.56
C PHE A 130 2.26 4.11 -2.17
N CYS A 131 2.86 5.30 -2.13
CA CYS A 131 2.93 6.14 -0.95
C CYS A 131 2.54 7.57 -1.29
N LEU A 132 2.43 8.44 -0.29
CA LEU A 132 2.08 9.84 -0.50
C LEU A 132 3.27 10.76 -0.20
N GLY A 133 3.39 11.83 -0.97
CA GLY A 133 4.39 12.87 -0.75
C GLY A 133 3.94 14.22 -1.28
N ASN A 134 4.55 15.27 -0.74
CA ASN A 134 4.36 16.62 -1.25
C ASN A 134 5.71 17.30 -1.50
N ARG A 135 5.70 18.27 -2.40
CA ARG A 135 6.84 19.13 -2.68
C ARG A 135 6.37 20.52 -3.06
N GLU A 136 6.80 21.52 -2.31
CA GLU A 136 6.29 22.89 -2.41
C GLU A 136 7.43 23.85 -2.75
N ASP A 137 7.35 24.50 -3.91
CA ASP A 137 8.24 25.58 -4.26
C ASP A 137 7.95 26.79 -3.38
N VAL A 138 9.00 27.51 -2.98
CA VAL A 138 8.76 28.77 -2.30
C VAL A 138 8.59 29.84 -3.38
N GLY A 139 7.44 30.49 -3.41
CA GLY A 139 7.32 31.80 -4.05
C GLY A 139 8.41 32.77 -3.52
N SER A 140 8.63 33.87 -4.22
CA SER A 140 9.70 34.86 -3.98
C SER A 140 9.85 35.43 -2.56
N ASP A 141 8.96 35.09 -1.62
CA ASP A 141 8.73 35.81 -0.38
C ASP A 141 9.20 35.09 0.89
N SER A 142 9.71 33.85 0.84
CA SER A 142 10.34 33.27 2.05
C SER A 142 11.82 33.62 2.16
N SER A 143 12.08 34.71 2.87
CA SER A 143 13.37 35.05 3.43
C SER A 143 13.69 34.14 4.63
N SER A 144 13.94 32.85 4.40
CA SER A 144 14.56 31.99 5.41
C SER A 144 16.06 31.85 5.12
N THR A 145 16.80 32.85 5.59
CA THR A 145 18.26 32.88 5.71
C THR A 145 18.73 31.89 6.77
N GLU A 146 18.80 30.61 6.44
CA GLU A 146 19.67 29.66 7.16
C GLU A 146 20.34 28.70 6.16
N SER A 147 21.40 29.17 5.53
CA SER A 147 22.37 28.31 4.84
C SER A 147 23.22 27.56 5.89
N SER A 148 22.61 26.62 6.61
CA SER A 148 23.38 25.71 7.46
C SER A 148 24.06 24.67 6.58
N THR A 149 25.39 24.60 6.60
CA THR A 149 26.24 23.62 5.88
C THR A 149 26.11 22.18 6.42
N THR A 150 25.13 21.91 7.28
CA THR A 150 24.90 20.64 7.93
C THR A 150 24.05 19.71 7.04
N ASN A 151 24.65 18.58 6.62
CA ASN A 151 23.96 17.48 5.92
C ASN A 151 23.06 16.68 6.88
N THR A 152 22.14 17.35 7.57
CA THR A 152 21.13 16.69 8.41
C THR A 152 19.89 16.37 7.57
N PRO A 153 19.12 15.31 7.90
CA PRO A 153 17.85 15.02 7.24
C PRO A 153 16.90 16.23 7.18
N GLN A 154 16.82 17.00 8.27
CA GLN A 154 15.96 18.18 8.36
C GLN A 154 16.41 19.29 7.41
N ALA A 155 17.72 19.56 7.32
CA ALA A 155 18.26 20.55 6.39
C ALA A 155 18.05 20.12 4.93
N LEU A 156 18.25 18.83 4.62
CA LEU A 156 18.04 18.30 3.26
C LEU A 156 16.58 18.35 2.83
N SER A 157 15.63 17.93 3.68
CA SER A 157 14.19 18.03 3.37
C SER A 157 13.73 19.48 3.20
N ARG A 158 14.25 20.41 4.02
CA ARG A 158 13.99 21.86 3.84
C ARG A 158 14.58 22.40 2.55
N LYS A 159 15.81 22.02 2.21
CA LYS A 159 16.49 22.44 0.98
C LYS A 159 15.78 21.91 -0.27
N ASN A 160 15.42 20.62 -0.26
CA ASN A 160 14.79 19.95 -1.39
C ASN A 160 13.27 20.10 -1.42
N ARG A 161 12.72 20.76 -0.38
CA ARG A 161 11.32 21.18 -0.25
C ARG A 161 10.30 20.07 -0.35
N ARG A 162 10.67 18.86 0.07
CA ARG A 162 9.84 17.66 -0.07
C ARG A 162 9.77 16.89 1.22
N PHE A 163 8.63 16.24 1.45
CA PHE A 163 8.46 15.26 2.52
C PHE A 163 7.31 14.32 2.20
N MET A 164 7.23 13.17 2.89
CA MET A 164 6.06 12.31 2.77
C MET A 164 4.82 13.00 3.34
N ILE A 165 3.67 12.73 2.74
CA ILE A 165 2.38 12.88 3.44
C ILE A 165 2.18 11.57 4.18
N TYR A 166 2.02 11.63 5.50
CA TYR A 166 1.99 10.43 6.30
C TYR A 166 0.64 9.72 6.22
N VAL A 167 0.63 8.52 5.65
CA VAL A 167 -0.57 7.67 5.57
C VAL A 167 -0.80 7.01 6.92
N HIS A 168 -1.63 7.63 7.74
CA HIS A 168 -2.10 7.07 9.01
C HIS A 168 -3.45 6.36 8.89
N SER A 169 -4.05 6.34 7.70
CA SER A 169 -5.30 5.63 7.40
C SER A 169 -5.25 4.16 7.82
N LYS A 170 -6.42 3.59 8.12
CA LYS A 170 -6.66 2.15 8.23
C LYS A 170 -8.01 1.82 7.61
N GLY A 171 -8.03 1.74 6.27
CA GLY A 171 -9.25 1.57 5.51
C GLY A 171 -9.09 0.64 4.32
N MET A 172 -10.21 0.06 3.89
CA MET A 172 -10.31 -0.75 2.68
C MET A 172 -11.66 -0.50 2.01
N ILE A 173 -11.63 -0.22 0.72
CA ILE A 173 -12.81 -0.11 -0.16
C ILE A 173 -12.80 -1.31 -1.10
N VAL A 174 -13.95 -1.97 -1.24
CA VAL A 174 -14.13 -3.13 -2.11
C VAL A 174 -15.26 -2.81 -3.09
N ASP A 175 -14.94 -2.90 -4.38
CA ASP A 175 -15.89 -2.83 -5.50
C ASP A 175 -16.80 -1.57 -5.53
N ASP A 176 -16.36 -0.48 -4.90
CA ASP A 176 -17.12 0.76 -4.66
C ASP A 176 -18.49 0.56 -3.93
N GLU A 177 -18.73 -0.62 -3.35
CA GLU A 177 -19.97 -0.96 -2.62
C GLU A 177 -19.78 -1.21 -1.13
N TYR A 178 -18.59 -1.62 -0.69
CA TYR A 178 -18.30 -1.94 0.71
C TYR A 178 -17.06 -1.21 1.19
N VAL A 179 -17.08 -0.74 2.43
CA VAL A 179 -15.95 -0.08 3.07
C VAL A 179 -15.72 -0.61 4.49
N ILE A 180 -14.46 -0.80 4.86
CA ILE A 180 -14.01 -0.97 6.25
C ILE A 180 -13.19 0.26 6.62
N LEU A 181 -13.51 0.88 7.77
CA LEU A 181 -12.74 1.98 8.36
C LEU A 181 -12.56 1.72 9.86
N GLY A 182 -11.36 1.97 10.39
CA GLY A 182 -11.11 1.75 11.80
C GLY A 182 -9.73 2.19 12.28
N SER A 183 -9.27 1.57 13.36
CA SER A 183 -7.95 1.79 13.95
C SER A 183 -6.93 0.70 13.56
N ALA A 184 -7.40 -0.47 13.12
CA ALA A 184 -6.58 -1.66 12.91
C ALA A 184 -5.65 -1.58 11.71
N ASN A 185 -4.35 -1.64 11.95
CA ASN A 185 -3.33 -1.73 10.91
C ASN A 185 -3.28 -3.13 10.27
N ILE A 186 -2.79 -3.25 9.04
CA ILE A 186 -2.51 -4.57 8.43
C ILE A 186 -1.13 -5.03 8.93
N ASN A 187 -1.11 -5.51 10.17
CA ASN A 187 0.02 -6.16 10.83
C ASN A 187 -0.50 -7.18 11.87
N GLN A 188 0.38 -7.93 12.51
CA GLN A 188 -0.05 -8.92 13.50
C GLN A 188 -0.57 -8.25 14.78
N ARG A 189 0.04 -7.13 15.17
CA ARG A 189 -0.36 -6.32 16.34
C ARG A 189 -1.85 -5.96 16.36
N SER A 190 -2.40 -5.50 15.25
CA SER A 190 -3.80 -5.11 15.16
C SER A 190 -4.74 -6.27 14.80
N MET A 191 -4.25 -7.32 14.10
CA MET A 191 -5.11 -8.39 13.56
C MET A 191 -5.25 -9.62 14.46
N GLU A 192 -4.43 -9.79 15.50
CA GLU A 192 -4.44 -10.98 16.37
C GLU A 192 -5.53 -10.96 17.44
N GLY A 193 -6.03 -9.78 17.83
CA GLY A 193 -7.04 -9.61 18.89
C GLY A 193 -6.53 -9.82 20.33
N THR A 194 -5.31 -10.31 20.50
CA THR A 194 -4.65 -10.51 21.83
C THR A 194 -3.55 -9.49 22.13
N ARG A 195 -3.24 -8.61 21.17
CA ARG A 195 -2.16 -7.62 21.27
C ARG A 195 -2.76 -6.24 21.51
N ASP A 196 -2.93 -5.43 20.48
CA ASP A 196 -3.56 -4.12 20.62
C ASP A 196 -5.08 -4.26 20.51
N THR A 197 -5.82 -3.44 21.28
CA THR A 197 -7.28 -3.39 21.18
C THR A 197 -7.66 -2.43 20.06
N GLU A 198 -8.42 -2.93 19.10
CA GLU A 198 -8.77 -2.21 17.88
C GLU A 198 -10.29 -2.15 17.69
N ILE A 199 -10.75 -1.15 16.94
CA ILE A 199 -12.15 -1.04 16.51
C ILE A 199 -12.22 -0.73 15.02
N ALA A 200 -13.16 -1.34 14.32
CA ALA A 200 -13.46 -1.01 12.93
C ALA A 200 -14.96 -1.16 12.66
N MET A 201 -15.45 -0.37 11.73
CA MET A 201 -16.79 -0.54 11.16
C MET A 201 -16.67 -1.06 9.73
N GLY A 202 -17.66 -1.86 9.31
CA GLY A 202 -17.85 -2.25 7.92
C GLY A 202 -19.26 -1.86 7.47
N ALA A 203 -19.40 -1.21 6.31
CA ALA A 203 -20.70 -0.78 5.80
C ALA A 203 -20.79 -0.84 4.28
N TYR A 204 -22.04 -0.95 3.81
CA TYR A 204 -22.44 -0.82 2.42
C TYR A 204 -23.80 -0.11 2.36
N GLN A 205 -24.16 0.39 1.18
CA GLN A 205 -25.47 0.97 0.94
C GLN A 205 -26.34 -0.04 0.17
N PRO A 206 -27.42 -0.61 0.75
CA PRO A 206 -28.19 -1.70 0.12
C PRO A 206 -28.86 -1.37 -1.22
N HIS A 207 -28.92 -0.09 -1.59
CA HIS A 207 -29.43 0.39 -2.87
C HIS A 207 -28.32 0.71 -3.89
N HIS A 208 -27.05 0.59 -3.50
CA HIS A 208 -25.87 0.85 -4.31
C HIS A 208 -24.91 -0.35 -4.21
N THR A 209 -25.37 -1.51 -4.66
CA THR A 209 -24.56 -2.74 -4.77
C THR A 209 -24.60 -3.28 -6.18
N TRP A 210 -23.57 -4.03 -6.57
CA TRP A 210 -23.49 -4.68 -7.89
C TRP A 210 -24.70 -5.57 -8.15
N ALA A 211 -25.07 -6.40 -7.17
CA ALA A 211 -26.20 -7.32 -7.26
C ALA A 211 -27.54 -6.62 -7.56
N ARG A 212 -27.72 -5.36 -7.12
CA ARG A 212 -28.98 -4.63 -7.28
C ARG A 212 -28.97 -3.66 -8.46
N LYS A 213 -27.83 -3.08 -8.78
CA LYS A 213 -27.67 -2.09 -9.87
C LYS A 213 -27.33 -2.72 -11.21
N LEU A 214 -26.80 -3.95 -11.23
CA LEU A 214 -26.29 -4.64 -12.43
C LEU A 214 -25.29 -3.78 -13.22
N SER A 215 -24.63 -2.85 -12.52
CA SER A 215 -23.71 -1.84 -13.03
C SER A 215 -22.90 -1.28 -11.86
N ASN A 216 -21.83 -0.53 -12.16
CA ASN A 216 -20.95 0.09 -11.18
C ASN A 216 -21.75 0.84 -10.08
N PRO A 217 -21.59 0.47 -8.80
CA PRO A 217 -22.17 1.20 -7.68
C PRO A 217 -21.73 2.67 -7.69
N ARG A 218 -22.69 3.60 -7.70
CA ARG A 218 -22.44 5.05 -7.61
C ARG A 218 -23.01 5.63 -6.32
N GLY A 219 -22.66 5.00 -5.20
CA GLY A 219 -23.05 5.43 -3.87
C GLY A 219 -22.10 6.46 -3.26
N GLN A 220 -22.23 6.66 -1.95
CA GLN A 220 -21.30 7.45 -1.13
C GLN A 220 -19.91 6.80 -1.09
N ILE A 221 -19.81 5.47 -1.12
CA ILE A 221 -18.51 4.77 -1.13
C ILE A 221 -17.74 5.08 -2.42
N TYR A 222 -18.39 4.98 -3.57
CA TYR A 222 -17.86 5.46 -4.85
C TYR A 222 -17.42 6.92 -4.79
N GLY A 223 -18.28 7.81 -4.30
CA GLY A 223 -17.97 9.24 -4.18
C GLY A 223 -16.77 9.51 -3.28
N TYR A 224 -16.69 8.82 -2.14
CA TYR A 224 -15.56 8.89 -1.21
C TYR A 224 -14.26 8.43 -1.86
N ARG A 225 -14.27 7.26 -2.54
CA ARG A 225 -13.11 6.73 -3.26
C ARG A 225 -12.63 7.66 -4.37
N MET A 226 -13.55 8.22 -5.16
CA MET A 226 -13.23 9.23 -6.17
C MET A 226 -12.64 10.51 -5.56
N SER A 227 -13.15 10.94 -4.39
CA SER A 227 -12.62 12.10 -3.68
C SER A 227 -11.19 11.87 -3.20
N LEU A 228 -10.88 10.69 -2.63
CA LEU A 228 -9.52 10.30 -2.26
C LEU A 228 -8.61 10.26 -3.49
N TRP A 229 -9.08 9.70 -4.59
CA TRP A 229 -8.30 9.67 -5.83
C TRP A 229 -8.06 11.06 -6.40
N ALA A 230 -9.04 11.97 -6.32
CA ALA A 230 -8.86 13.36 -6.74
C ALA A 230 -7.83 14.09 -5.87
N GLU A 231 -7.84 13.85 -4.54
CA GLU A 231 -6.81 14.36 -3.62
C GLU A 231 -5.42 13.82 -3.99
N HIS A 232 -5.28 12.50 -4.15
CA HIS A 232 -3.98 11.88 -4.36
C HIS A 232 -3.43 12.08 -5.77
N LEU A 233 -4.28 12.10 -6.78
CA LEU A 233 -3.88 12.19 -8.19
C LEU A 233 -3.95 13.62 -8.74
N GLY A 234 -4.58 14.56 -8.03
CA GLY A 234 -4.74 15.96 -8.42
C GLY A 234 -5.70 16.20 -9.59
N ILE A 235 -6.29 15.13 -10.15
CA ILE A 235 -7.22 15.16 -11.29
C ILE A 235 -8.27 14.06 -11.15
N ILE A 236 -9.31 14.14 -11.98
CA ILE A 236 -10.29 13.08 -12.18
C ILE A 236 -10.27 12.70 -13.65
N GLU A 237 -10.09 11.41 -13.92
CA GLU A 237 -10.15 10.82 -15.26
C GLU A 237 -11.32 9.85 -15.37
N GLU A 238 -11.86 9.68 -16.58
CA GLU A 238 -12.99 8.79 -16.84
C GLU A 238 -12.65 7.33 -16.48
N CYS A 239 -11.42 6.88 -16.75
CA CYS A 239 -11.01 5.50 -16.43
C CYS A 239 -11.03 5.20 -14.92
N PHE A 240 -10.98 6.21 -14.04
CA PHE A 240 -11.09 6.02 -12.59
C PHE A 240 -12.48 5.54 -12.16
N ALA A 241 -13.46 5.61 -13.06
CA ALA A 241 -14.77 5.01 -12.85
C ALA A 241 -14.79 3.48 -12.97
N VAL A 242 -13.73 2.85 -13.50
CA VAL A 242 -13.62 1.39 -13.70
C VAL A 242 -12.24 0.92 -13.21
N PRO A 243 -12.02 0.85 -11.88
CA PRO A 243 -10.68 0.66 -11.31
C PRO A 243 -10.02 -0.67 -11.67
N GLU A 244 -10.77 -1.71 -12.01
CA GLU A 244 -10.24 -3.01 -12.42
C GLU A 244 -9.69 -3.04 -13.86
N SER A 245 -10.05 -2.02 -14.65
CA SER A 245 -9.66 -1.93 -16.06
C SER A 245 -8.14 -1.77 -16.20
N ILE A 246 -7.58 -2.38 -17.25
CA ILE A 246 -6.15 -2.28 -17.53
C ILE A 246 -5.72 -0.82 -17.76
N ASP A 247 -6.60 -0.03 -18.37
CA ASP A 247 -6.37 1.40 -18.64
C ASP A 247 -6.28 2.18 -17.34
N CYS A 248 -7.22 1.98 -16.40
CA CYS A 248 -7.15 2.62 -15.10
C CYS A 248 -5.88 2.24 -14.33
N VAL A 249 -5.57 0.94 -14.23
CA VAL A 249 -4.37 0.46 -13.53
C VAL A 249 -3.09 1.09 -14.09
N ARG A 250 -2.95 1.09 -15.43
CA ARG A 250 -1.76 1.64 -16.10
C ARG A 250 -1.68 3.16 -16.00
N THR A 251 -2.80 3.87 -16.07
CA THR A 251 -2.86 5.32 -15.88
C THR A 251 -2.46 5.71 -14.46
N VAL A 252 -3.06 5.09 -13.43
CA VAL A 252 -2.71 5.39 -12.03
C VAL A 252 -1.24 5.05 -11.74
N ARG A 253 -0.74 3.92 -12.28
CA ARG A 253 0.68 3.54 -12.16
C ARG A 253 1.61 4.56 -12.84
N SER A 254 1.32 4.98 -14.06
CA SER A 254 2.15 5.92 -14.80
C SER A 254 2.17 7.31 -14.15
N MET A 255 1.04 7.75 -13.59
CA MET A 255 0.96 8.96 -12.78
C MET A 255 1.82 8.85 -11.52
N GLY A 256 1.73 7.74 -10.78
CA GLY A 256 2.59 7.50 -9.61
C GLY A 256 4.08 7.47 -9.96
N GLU A 257 4.46 6.94 -11.12
CA GLU A 257 5.84 6.94 -11.62
C GLU A 257 6.33 8.35 -12.00
N ALA A 258 5.49 9.14 -12.68
CA ALA A 258 5.79 10.53 -13.00
C ALA A 258 5.95 11.38 -11.74
N ASN A 259 5.03 11.23 -10.78
CA ASN A 259 5.07 11.94 -9.51
C ASN A 259 6.29 11.54 -8.67
N TRP A 260 6.67 10.26 -8.62
CA TRP A 260 7.90 9.84 -7.96
C TRP A 260 9.14 10.49 -8.60
N LYS A 261 9.22 10.53 -9.94
CA LYS A 261 10.33 11.20 -10.63
C LYS A 261 10.40 12.69 -10.26
N GLN A 262 9.26 13.38 -10.22
CA GLN A 262 9.19 14.78 -9.80
C GLN A 262 9.58 14.97 -8.33
N PHE A 263 9.08 14.12 -7.44
CA PHE A 263 9.39 14.12 -6.01
C PHE A 263 10.89 13.89 -5.78
N ALA A 264 11.49 12.92 -6.47
CA ALA A 264 12.88 12.52 -6.31
C ALA A 264 13.90 13.44 -7.01
N ALA A 265 13.46 14.25 -7.99
CA ALA A 265 14.34 15.10 -8.79
C ALA A 265 15.17 16.10 -7.97
N GLU A 266 16.36 16.46 -8.46
CA GLU A 266 17.19 17.51 -7.86
C GLU A 266 16.52 18.89 -7.95
N LYS A 267 15.93 19.21 -9.10
CA LYS A 267 15.21 20.47 -9.30
C LYS A 267 13.93 20.49 -8.48
N VAL A 268 13.76 21.51 -7.64
CA VAL A 268 12.52 21.78 -6.91
C VAL A 268 11.45 22.27 -7.89
N THR A 269 10.29 21.62 -7.83
CA THR A 269 9.08 22.02 -8.57
C THR A 269 7.86 21.70 -7.71
N GLU A 270 6.85 22.55 -7.78
CA GLU A 270 5.56 22.36 -7.11
C GLU A 270 4.89 21.07 -7.59
N MET A 271 4.47 20.22 -6.65
CA MET A 271 3.65 19.05 -6.92
C MET A 271 2.17 19.36 -6.69
N ARG A 272 1.33 18.96 -7.65
CA ARG A 272 -0.13 19.10 -7.54
C ARG A 272 -0.84 17.79 -7.18
N ALA A 273 -0.10 16.69 -7.21
CA ALA A 273 -0.58 15.36 -6.93
C ALA A 273 0.35 14.72 -5.90
N HIS A 274 -0.20 13.84 -5.07
CA HIS A 274 0.47 13.29 -3.91
C HIS A 274 0.80 11.81 -4.04
N LEU A 275 0.10 11.07 -4.91
CA LEU A 275 0.33 9.64 -5.13
C LEU A 275 1.67 9.41 -5.81
N LEU A 276 2.56 8.71 -5.12
CA LEU A 276 3.86 8.28 -5.62
C LEU A 276 3.85 6.77 -5.78
N LYS A 277 4.46 6.25 -6.85
CA LYS A 277 4.84 4.83 -6.88
C LYS A 277 5.67 4.52 -5.65
N TYR A 278 5.31 3.50 -4.89
CA TYR A 278 6.16 3.07 -3.77
C TYR A 278 7.53 2.70 -4.35
N PRO A 279 8.66 3.15 -3.77
CA PRO A 279 9.94 3.24 -4.48
C PRO A 279 10.70 1.91 -4.65
N VAL A 280 9.98 0.89 -5.09
CA VAL A 280 10.47 -0.42 -5.48
C VAL A 280 10.19 -0.68 -6.96
N GLU A 281 11.11 -1.38 -7.59
CA GLU A 281 10.91 -2.06 -8.86
C GLU A 281 10.32 -3.44 -8.62
N VAL A 282 9.40 -3.86 -9.48
CA VAL A 282 8.91 -5.24 -9.55
C VAL A 282 9.23 -5.74 -10.96
N ASP A 283 10.13 -6.72 -11.05
CA ASP A 283 10.45 -7.28 -12.36
C ASP A 283 9.32 -8.15 -12.91
N GLN A 284 9.46 -8.60 -14.16
CA GLN A 284 8.45 -9.42 -14.83
C GLN A 284 8.16 -10.76 -14.12
N LYS A 285 9.07 -11.21 -13.23
CA LYS A 285 8.95 -12.45 -12.46
C LYS A 285 8.44 -12.22 -11.03
N GLY A 286 8.03 -10.99 -10.71
CA GLY A 286 7.54 -10.62 -9.38
C GLY A 286 8.64 -10.43 -8.34
N LYS A 287 9.91 -10.26 -8.74
CA LYS A 287 10.98 -9.91 -7.81
C LYS A 287 10.94 -8.43 -7.47
N VAL A 288 10.89 -8.14 -6.18
CA VAL A 288 10.87 -6.78 -5.63
C VAL A 288 12.28 -6.35 -5.30
N LYS A 289 12.67 -5.15 -5.75
CA LYS A 289 13.97 -4.53 -5.46
C LYS A 289 13.79 -3.03 -5.25
N PRO A 290 14.72 -2.31 -4.61
CA PRO A 290 14.70 -0.85 -4.65
C PRO A 290 14.71 -0.36 -6.11
N LEU A 291 14.05 0.76 -6.41
CA LEU A 291 14.18 1.39 -7.73
C LEU A 291 15.66 1.69 -8.02
N PRO A 292 16.14 1.55 -9.28
CA PRO A 292 17.52 1.89 -9.63
C PRO A 292 17.89 3.32 -9.18
N GLY A 293 19.02 3.44 -8.47
CA GLY A 293 19.47 4.72 -7.90
C GLY A 293 18.72 5.19 -6.64
N CYS A 294 17.75 4.41 -6.15
CA CYS A 294 16.93 4.73 -4.98
C CYS A 294 17.10 3.64 -3.91
N GLU A 295 18.31 3.41 -3.40
CA GLU A 295 18.52 2.41 -2.33
C GLU A 295 17.97 2.89 -0.98
N CYS A 296 18.03 4.21 -0.75
CA CYS A 296 17.56 4.86 0.47
C CYS A 296 16.49 5.92 0.18
N PHE A 297 15.70 6.26 1.21
CA PHE A 297 14.72 7.35 1.06
C PHE A 297 15.41 8.70 0.83
N PRO A 298 14.85 9.55 -0.06
CA PRO A 298 15.44 10.85 -0.35
C PRO A 298 15.54 11.72 0.91
N ASP A 299 16.67 12.40 1.08
CA ASP A 299 17.00 13.35 2.17
C ASP A 299 17.19 12.74 3.57
N VAL A 300 16.44 11.68 3.89
CA VAL A 300 16.37 11.13 5.25
C VAL A 300 17.16 9.84 5.44
N GLY A 301 17.58 9.20 4.34
CA GLY A 301 18.31 7.92 4.38
C GLY A 301 17.41 6.74 4.77
N GLY A 302 18.04 5.63 5.18
CA GLY A 302 17.34 4.39 5.51
C GLY A 302 16.97 3.59 4.26
N GLN A 303 17.24 2.28 4.27
CA GLN A 303 17.03 1.44 3.10
C GLN A 303 15.54 1.26 2.81
N ILE A 304 15.15 1.39 1.55
CA ILE A 304 13.73 1.32 1.12
C ILE A 304 13.14 -0.08 1.36
N VAL A 305 13.92 -1.12 1.13
CA VAL A 305 13.54 -2.52 1.37
C VAL A 305 13.81 -2.98 2.80
N GLY A 306 14.23 -2.04 3.66
CA GLY A 306 14.59 -2.30 5.05
C GLY A 306 15.84 -3.15 5.21
N SER A 307 16.26 -3.31 6.45
CA SER A 307 17.38 -4.16 6.83
C SER A 307 17.03 -4.94 8.10
N PHE A 308 17.61 -6.13 8.19
CA PHE A 308 17.44 -7.00 9.35
C PHE A 308 18.74 -7.01 10.16
N LEU A 309 18.72 -6.32 11.30
CA LEU A 309 19.70 -6.51 12.37
C LEU A 309 19.05 -7.40 13.41
N ALA A 310 19.73 -8.48 13.82
CA ALA A 310 19.20 -9.43 14.78
C ALA A 310 19.04 -8.75 16.15
N ILE A 311 17.83 -8.31 16.48
CA ILE A 311 17.45 -7.85 17.82
C ILE A 311 16.61 -8.94 18.48
N GLN A 312 16.83 -9.15 19.78
CA GLN A 312 16.32 -10.27 20.59
C GLN A 312 14.79 -10.42 20.73
N GLU A 313 13.96 -9.43 20.33
CA GLU A 313 12.49 -9.53 20.49
C GLU A 313 11.69 -9.12 19.23
N ASN A 314 10.63 -9.89 18.93
CA ASN A 314 9.71 -9.75 17.78
C ASN A 314 8.66 -8.62 17.97
N LEU A 315 9.07 -7.41 18.37
CA LEU A 315 8.16 -6.28 18.62
C LEU A 315 7.64 -5.57 17.35
N THR A 316 8.15 -5.93 16.18
CA THR A 316 7.96 -5.18 14.92
C THR A 316 7.08 -5.91 13.89
N ILE A 317 6.35 -6.95 14.30
CA ILE A 317 5.38 -7.67 13.46
C ILE A 317 3.94 -7.38 13.85
#